data_AF-A0A496ZYS7-F1
#
_entry.id   AF-A0A496ZYS7-F1
#
_cell.length_a   1.000
_cell.length_b   1.000
_cell.length_c   1.000
_cell.angle_alpha   90.00
_cell.angle_beta   90.00
_cell.angle_gamma   90.00
#
_symmetry.space_group_name_H-M   'P 1'
#
loop_
_entity.id
_entity.type
_entity.pdbx_description
1 polymer ?
#
loop_
_entity_poly.entity_id
_entity_poly.type
_entity_poly.pdbx_seq_one_letter_code
_entity_poly.pdbx_strand_id
1 'polypeptide(L)'
;MTNYDELIAAYEVDVRFPDVSGVEHLDMLLTRSEIARGEHLLTDEQRARLAEADRVLLRHARRFYQAIERIADLDVWRRSENVPPTHWWWYLDVLVQLPELPVRESALATVPA
;
A
#
# COMPACT_ATOMS: atom_id res chain seq x y z
N MET A 1 10.80 -20.46 -6.97
CA MET A 1 11.29 -19.12 -7.35
C MET A 1 10.07 -18.22 -7.27
N THR A 2 10.07 -17.21 -6.41
CA THR A 2 8.96 -16.25 -6.34
C THR A 2 9.01 -15.38 -7.59
N ASN A 3 7.92 -15.33 -8.37
CA ASN A 3 7.85 -14.45 -9.53
C ASN A 3 7.38 -13.05 -9.07
N TYR A 4 8.34 -12.16 -8.81
CA TYR A 4 8.03 -10.81 -8.34
C TYR A 4 7.29 -9.97 -9.38
N ASP A 5 7.46 -10.23 -10.67
CA ASP A 5 6.72 -9.50 -11.71
C ASP A 5 5.23 -9.83 -11.67
N GLU A 6 4.86 -11.08 -11.41
CA GLU A 6 3.48 -11.50 -11.24
C GLU A 6 2.87 -10.91 -9.95
N LEU A 7 3.60 -10.95 -8.83
CA LEU A 7 3.12 -10.37 -7.57
C LEU A 7 2.91 -8.86 -7.67
N ILE A 8 3.87 -8.15 -8.27
CA ILE A 8 3.75 -6.71 -8.48
C ILE A 8 2.62 -6.40 -9.45
N ALA A 9 2.46 -7.18 -10.54
CA ALA A 9 1.36 -6.98 -11.47
C ALA A 9 -0.01 -7.22 -10.82
N ALA A 10 -0.15 -8.26 -9.99
CA ALA A 10 -1.36 -8.52 -9.22
C ALA A 10 -1.68 -7.34 -8.29
N TYR A 11 -0.70 -6.91 -7.49
CA TYR A 11 -0.85 -5.77 -6.60
C TYR A 11 -1.20 -4.48 -7.36
N GLU A 12 -0.57 -4.21 -8.50
CA GLU A 12 -0.88 -3.06 -9.38
C GLU A 12 -2.32 -3.10 -9.92
N VAL A 13 -2.85 -4.29 -10.20
CA VAL A 13 -4.26 -4.47 -10.59
C VAL A 13 -5.15 -4.15 -9.39
N ASP A 14 -4.93 -4.79 -8.25
CA ASP A 14 -5.78 -4.67 -7.07
C ASP A 14 -5.92 -3.22 -6.58
N VAL A 15 -4.80 -2.47 -6.52
CA VAL A 15 -4.84 -1.06 -6.08
C VAL A 15 -5.64 -0.15 -7.02
N ARG A 16 -5.86 -0.56 -8.28
CA ARG A 16 -6.65 0.19 -9.27
C ARG A 16 -8.15 -0.11 -9.20
N PHE A 17 -8.56 -1.15 -8.48
CA PHE A 17 -9.96 -1.56 -8.35
C PHE A 17 -10.43 -1.45 -6.88
N PRO A 18 -10.60 -0.24 -6.32
CA PRO A 18 -11.01 -0.07 -4.92
C PRO A 18 -12.43 -0.55 -4.62
N ASP A 19 -13.24 -0.85 -5.65
CA ASP A 19 -14.66 -1.22 -5.54
C ASP A 19 -14.89 -2.74 -5.40
N VAL A 20 -13.83 -3.53 -5.20
CA VAL A 20 -13.90 -4.97 -4.94
C VAL A 20 -14.19 -5.27 -3.46
N SER A 21 -14.37 -6.55 -3.12
CA SER A 21 -14.75 -6.97 -1.76
C SER A 21 -13.65 -6.76 -0.73
N GLY A 22 -14.03 -6.65 0.55
CA GLY A 22 -13.06 -6.54 1.65
C GLY A 22 -12.06 -7.70 1.73
N VAL A 23 -12.46 -8.90 1.29
CA VAL A 23 -11.60 -10.10 1.30
C VAL A 23 -10.50 -9.94 0.25
N GLU A 24 -10.84 -9.48 -0.95
CA GLU A 24 -9.86 -9.19 -2.01
C GLU A 24 -8.87 -8.11 -1.56
N HIS A 25 -9.32 -7.11 -0.81
CA HIS A 25 -8.42 -6.10 -0.24
C HIS A 25 -7.47 -6.67 0.83
N LEU A 26 -7.90 -7.65 1.63
CA LEU A 26 -6.99 -8.35 2.55
C LEU A 26 -5.95 -9.18 1.79
N ASP A 27 -6.37 -9.87 0.74
CA ASP A 27 -5.45 -10.63 -0.13
C ASP A 27 -4.41 -9.68 -0.76
N MET A 28 -4.82 -8.51 -1.23
CA MET A 28 -3.92 -7.46 -1.72
C MET A 28 -2.86 -7.05 -0.66
N LEU A 29 -3.25 -6.86 0.61
CA LEU A 29 -2.31 -6.53 1.69
C LEU A 29 -1.36 -7.69 2.02
N LEU A 30 -1.82 -8.94 1.88
CA LEU A 30 -0.99 -10.12 2.01
C LEU A 30 0.02 -10.20 0.86
N THR A 31 -0.39 -9.97 -0.39
CA THR A 31 0.49 -9.87 -1.56
C THR A 31 1.57 -8.80 -1.35
N ARG A 32 1.21 -7.62 -0.85
CA ARG A 32 2.20 -6.57 -0.54
C ARG A 32 3.21 -7.01 0.54
N SER A 33 2.76 -7.81 1.50
CA SER A 33 3.62 -8.39 2.54
C SER A 33 4.55 -9.47 1.99
N GLU A 34 4.11 -10.24 1.01
CA GLU A 34 4.96 -11.20 0.30
C GLU A 34 6.05 -10.52 -0.53
N ILE A 35 5.70 -9.43 -1.22
CA ILE A 35 6.68 -8.59 -1.93
C ILE A 35 7.72 -8.04 -0.94
N ALA A 36 7.28 -7.55 0.22
CA ALA A 36 8.17 -6.98 1.24
C ALA A 36 9.24 -7.97 1.75
N ARG A 37 8.88 -9.24 1.94
CA ARG A 37 9.84 -10.30 2.33
C ARG A 37 10.97 -10.45 1.30
N GLY A 38 10.68 -10.15 0.04
CA GLY A 38 11.58 -10.22 -1.10
C GLY A 38 12.16 -8.90 -1.57
N GLU A 39 11.89 -7.79 -0.90
CA GLU A 39 12.09 -6.45 -1.46
C GLU A 39 13.56 -6.16 -1.83
N HIS A 40 14.49 -6.77 -1.08
CA HIS A 40 15.93 -6.71 -1.34
C HIS A 40 16.36 -7.38 -2.66
N LEU A 41 15.54 -8.27 -3.21
CA LEU A 41 15.78 -8.98 -4.48
C LEU A 41 15.17 -8.26 -5.69
N LEU A 42 14.35 -7.22 -5.45
CA LEU A 42 13.70 -6.49 -6.53
C LEU A 42 14.71 -5.65 -7.32
N THR A 43 14.55 -5.66 -8.64
CA THR A 43 15.23 -4.73 -9.54
C THR A 43 14.74 -3.29 -9.31
N ASP A 44 15.49 -2.31 -9.80
CA ASP A 44 15.09 -0.90 -9.68
C ASP A 44 13.75 -0.62 -10.39
N GLU A 45 13.50 -1.27 -11.52
CA GLU A 45 12.22 -1.18 -12.24
C GLU A 45 11.06 -1.73 -11.42
N GLN A 46 11.24 -2.90 -10.79
CA GLN A 46 10.23 -3.51 -9.93
C GLN A 46 9.94 -2.65 -8.69
N ARG A 47 10.98 -2.05 -8.09
CA ARG A 47 10.80 -1.11 -6.97
C ARG A 47 10.05 0.15 -7.40
N ALA A 48 10.33 0.68 -8.58
CA ALA A 48 9.63 1.85 -9.11
C ALA A 48 8.13 1.56 -9.33
N ARG A 49 7.81 0.39 -9.89
CA ARG A 49 6.44 -0.10 -10.06
C ARG A 49 5.72 -0.28 -8.73
N LEU A 50 6.36 -0.95 -7.77
CA LEU A 50 5.84 -1.13 -6.42
C LEU A 50 5.56 0.22 -5.73
N ALA A 51 6.48 1.17 -5.83
CA ALA A 51 6.32 2.50 -5.25
C ALA A 51 5.14 3.26 -5.87
N GLU A 52 4.88 3.09 -7.16
CA GLU A 52 3.71 3.70 -7.80
C GLU A 52 2.41 3.05 -7.33
N ALA A 53 2.36 1.72 -7.24
CA ALA A 53 1.21 0.99 -6.69
C ALA A 53 0.93 1.41 -5.23
N ASP A 54 1.97 1.55 -4.41
CA ASP A 54 1.89 2.03 -3.02
C ASP A 54 1.31 3.47 -2.94
N ARG A 55 1.64 4.36 -3.88
CA ARG A 55 1.02 5.70 -3.96
C ARG A 55 -0.46 5.63 -4.30
N VAL A 56 -0.85 4.72 -5.20
CA VAL A 56 -2.26 4.51 -5.55
C VAL A 56 -3.04 3.98 -4.34
N LEU A 57 -2.48 3.02 -3.61
CA LEU A 57 -3.06 2.52 -2.35
C LEU A 57 -3.27 3.67 -1.36
N LEU A 58 -2.25 4.51 -1.13
CA LEU A 58 -2.35 5.66 -0.22
C LEU A 58 -3.42 6.67 -0.64
N ARG A 59 -3.49 7.01 -1.93
CA ARG A 59 -4.51 7.93 -2.49
C ARG A 59 -5.94 7.45 -2.23
N HIS A 60 -6.13 6.13 -2.19
CA HIS A 60 -7.43 5.51 -2.00
C HIS A 60 -7.56 4.81 -0.64
N ALA A 61 -6.65 5.09 0.31
CA ALA A 61 -6.55 4.37 1.58
C ALA A 61 -7.87 4.34 2.36
N ARG A 62 -8.63 5.44 2.31
CA ARG A 62 -9.95 5.52 2.96
C ARG A 62 -10.94 4.52 2.39
N ARG A 63 -10.97 4.32 1.08
CA ARG A 63 -11.88 3.36 0.43
C ARG A 63 -11.48 1.93 0.76
N PHE A 64 -10.19 1.62 0.66
CA PHE A 64 -9.65 0.31 1.02
C PHE A 64 -9.96 -0.05 2.48
N TYR A 65 -9.70 0.87 3.41
CA TYR A 65 -10.01 0.66 4.82
C TYR A 65 -11.52 0.44 5.07
N GLN A 66 -12.39 1.26 4.45
CA GLN A 66 -13.84 1.13 4.59
C GLN A 66 -14.40 -0.21 4.10
N ALA A 67 -13.74 -0.84 3.14
CA ALA A 67 -14.11 -2.17 2.66
C ALA A 67 -13.61 -3.26 3.61
N ILE A 68 -12.37 -3.13 4.12
CA ILE A 68 -11.75 -4.09 5.04
C ILE A 68 -12.42 -4.07 6.42
N GLU A 69 -12.73 -2.89 6.98
CA GLU A 69 -13.29 -2.75 8.34
C GLU A 69 -14.63 -3.49 8.52
N ARG A 70 -15.34 -3.76 7.41
CA ARG A 70 -16.60 -4.51 7.42
C ARG A 70 -16.43 -6.00 7.71
N ILE A 71 -15.21 -6.51 7.53
CA ILE A 71 -14.92 -7.94 7.67
C ILE A 71 -13.78 -8.24 8.66
N ALA A 72 -12.90 -7.27 8.94
CA ALA A 72 -11.74 -7.45 9.79
C ALA A 72 -11.34 -6.17 10.51
N ASP A 73 -10.86 -6.32 11.75
CA ASP A 73 -10.22 -5.25 12.51
C ASP A 73 -8.71 -5.29 12.29
N LEU A 74 -8.18 -4.30 11.55
CA LEU A 74 -6.76 -4.23 11.23
C LEU A 74 -5.86 -4.05 12.46
N ASP A 75 -6.33 -3.38 13.53
CA ASP A 75 -5.53 -3.21 14.74
C ASP A 75 -5.39 -4.52 15.51
N VAL A 76 -6.48 -5.26 15.64
CA VAL A 76 -6.47 -6.61 16.24
C VAL A 76 -5.53 -7.53 15.45
N TRP A 77 -5.64 -7.52 14.12
CA TRP A 77 -4.82 -8.37 13.25
C TRP A 77 -3.33 -8.03 13.34
N ARG A 78 -2.97 -6.74 13.29
CA ARG A 78 -1.56 -6.32 13.43
C ARG A 78 -0.95 -6.76 14.76
N ARG A 79 -1.72 -6.69 15.84
CA ARG A 79 -1.26 -7.11 17.17
C ARG A 79 -1.09 -8.62 17.27
N SER A 80 -2.00 -9.41 16.70
CA SER A 80 -1.88 -10.87 16.71
C SER A 80 -0.70 -11.36 15.89
N GLU A 81 -0.42 -10.71 14.75
CA GLU A 81 0.66 -11.09 13.83
C GLU A 81 1.98 -10.35 14.11
N ASN A 82 2.03 -9.50 15.15
CA ASN A 82 3.19 -8.66 15.52
C ASN A 82 3.79 -7.90 14.32
N VAL A 83 2.90 -7.29 13.51
CA VAL A 83 3.27 -6.61 12.28
C VAL A 83 4.15 -5.39 12.58
N PRO A 84 5.35 -5.28 11.99
CA PRO A 84 6.22 -4.14 12.23
C PRO A 84 5.70 -2.89 11.51
N PRO A 85 5.99 -1.67 12.02
CA PRO A 85 5.62 -0.41 11.35
C PRO A 85 6.19 -0.24 9.94
N THR A 86 7.26 -0.97 9.60
CA THR A 86 7.81 -1.01 8.23
C THR A 86 6.82 -1.59 7.23
N HIS A 87 5.83 -2.37 7.68
CA HIS A 87 4.71 -2.86 6.88
C HIS A 87 3.51 -1.91 6.98
N TRP A 88 3.74 -0.65 6.61
CA TRP A 88 2.82 0.46 6.80
C TRP A 88 1.44 0.24 6.16
N TRP A 89 1.34 -0.59 5.12
CA TRP A 89 0.08 -0.89 4.43
C TRP A 89 -0.93 -1.63 5.33
N TRP A 90 -0.50 -2.22 6.45
CA TRP A 90 -1.42 -2.76 7.45
C TRP A 90 -2.02 -1.68 8.36
N TYR A 91 -1.52 -0.45 8.32
CA TYR A 91 -1.94 0.66 9.17
C TYR A 91 -2.92 1.61 8.46
N LEU A 92 -3.71 1.10 7.50
CA LEU A 92 -4.68 1.94 6.77
C LEU A 92 -5.68 2.62 7.72
N ASP A 93 -6.14 1.91 8.76
CA ASP A 93 -6.97 2.44 9.85
C ASP A 93 -6.38 3.67 10.54
N VAL A 94 -5.04 3.75 10.67
CA VAL A 94 -4.34 4.90 11.22
C VAL A 94 -4.16 5.98 10.16
N LEU A 95 -3.73 5.60 8.96
CA LEU A 95 -3.44 6.53 7.87
C LEU A 95 -4.67 7.34 7.44
N VAL A 96 -5.86 6.75 7.48
CA VAL A 96 -7.12 7.44 7.10
C VAL A 96 -7.61 8.44 8.15
N GLN A 97 -7.03 8.42 9.35
CA GLN A 97 -7.32 9.39 10.41
C GLN A 97 -6.37 10.58 10.37
N LEU A 98 -5.27 10.49 9.60
CA LEU A 98 -4.35 11.59 9.45
C LEU A 98 -5.03 12.70 8.63
N PRO A 99 -4.94 13.97 9.07
CA PRO A 99 -5.36 15.08 8.22
C PRO A 99 -4.53 15.03 6.93
N GLU A 100 -5.19 15.24 5.79
CA GLU A 100 -4.54 15.35 4.47
C GLU A 100 -3.34 16.29 4.61
N LEU A 101 -2.14 15.71 4.68
CA LEU A 101 -0.93 16.51 4.76
C LEU A 101 -0.85 17.24 3.42
N PRO A 102 -0.75 18.59 3.39
CA PRO A 102 -0.57 19.29 2.13
C PRO A 102 0.67 18.70 1.47
N VAL A 103 0.47 18.07 0.31
CA VAL A 103 1.55 17.58 -0.53
C VAL A 103 2.49 18.76 -0.70
N ARG A 104 3.70 18.66 -0.12
CA ARG A 104 4.75 19.64 -0.40
C ARG A 104 5.14 19.42 -1.85
N GLU A 105 4.45 20.13 -2.74
CA GLU A 105 4.91 20.37 -4.09
C GLU A 105 6.31 20.98 -3.93
N SER A 106 7.33 20.19 -4.25
CA SER A 106 8.71 20.62 -4.19
C SER A 106 8.84 21.93 -4.95
N ALA A 107 9.12 23.01 -4.23
CA ALA A 107 9.43 24.32 -4.80
C ALA A 107 10.72 24.20 -5.62
N LEU A 108 10.59 23.79 -6.87
CA LEU A 108 11.60 23.84 -7.92
C LEU A 108 11.05 24.63 -9.10
N ALA A 109 10.76 25.91 -8.86
CA ALA A 109 10.58 26.97 -9.85
C ALA A 109 10.42 28.26 -9.00
N THR A 110 11.26 29.28 -9.02
CA THR A 110 12.11 29.83 -10.07
C THR A 110 13.13 30.74 -9.39
N VAL A 111 14.42 30.63 -9.73
CA VAL A 111 15.39 31.71 -9.49
C VAL A 111 15.46 32.53 -10.78
N PRO A 112 14.98 33.78 -10.83
CA PRO A 112 15.40 34.70 -11.86
C PRO A 112 16.71 35.38 -11.45
N ALA A 113 17.56 35.57 -12.45
CA ALA A 113 18.89 36.18 -12.40
C ALA A 113 18.87 37.66 -12.01
#